data_AF-A0A971KR78-F1
#
_entry.id   AF-A0A971KR78-F1
#
_cell.length_a   1.000
_cell.length_b   1.000
_cell.length_c   1.000
_cell.angle_alpha   90.00
_cell.angle_beta   90.00
_cell.angle_gamma   90.00
#
_symmetry.space_group_name_H-M   'P 1'
#
loop_
_entity.id
_entity.type
_entity.pdbx_description
1 polymer ?
#
loop_
_entity_poly.entity_id
_entity_poly.type
_entity_poly.pdbx_seq_one_letter_code
_entity_poly.pdbx_strand_id
1 'polypeptide(L)'
;MFQNPCKKVAAIHDLSGLGKVSLTAAIPILSSMGFQVCPLPTALLSSNTEIEGYKIFDLTDSMKAIIEHWKTLDVYFDAIYSGFLGSPPQIDIVKGFISHFRKKDTLVVIDPVLGDNGKLYSSMNENMIKEMKHLILSADVITPNVTEACALLDLPYKAKLEEKTIKYILKSLSDKGPKTVIMTNVNKSDKKRQTFVYADS
;
A
#
# COMPACT_ATOMS: atom_id res chain seq x y z
N MET A 1 32.46 -17.26 5.76
CA MET A 1 32.02 -16.16 4.87
C MET A 1 30.62 -15.76 5.28
N PHE A 2 30.45 -14.58 5.89
CA PHE A 2 29.11 -14.05 6.13
C PHE A 2 28.60 -13.48 4.80
N GLN A 3 27.84 -14.28 4.03
CA GLN A 3 26.98 -13.68 3.03
C GLN A 3 25.87 -12.98 3.79
N ASN A 4 25.81 -11.66 3.69
CA ASN A 4 24.61 -10.92 4.04
C ASN A 4 23.78 -10.86 2.74
N PRO A 5 22.88 -11.82 2.49
CA PRO A 5 22.12 -11.83 1.24
C PRO A 5 21.35 -10.51 1.10
N CYS A 6 21.36 -9.94 -0.10
CA CYS A 6 20.57 -8.75 -0.40
C CYS A 6 19.09 -9.06 -0.11
N LYS A 7 18.49 -8.29 0.80
CA LYS A 7 17.10 -8.49 1.23
C LYS A 7 16.14 -8.20 0.08
N LYS A 8 15.11 -9.03 -0.08
CA LYS A 8 14.14 -8.94 -1.19
C LYS A 8 12.84 -8.31 -0.73
N VAL A 9 12.35 -7.35 -1.50
CA VAL A 9 11.05 -6.71 -1.29
C VAL A 9 10.14 -7.06 -2.46
N ALA A 10 9.06 -7.79 -2.21
CA ALA A 10 7.97 -7.94 -3.18
C ALA A 10 7.20 -6.62 -3.24
N ALA A 11 7.34 -5.87 -4.33
CA ALA A 11 6.67 -4.59 -4.52
C ALA A 11 5.44 -4.77 -5.43
N ILE A 12 4.25 -4.66 -4.85
CA ILE A 12 2.95 -4.89 -5.50
C ILE A 12 2.28 -3.54 -5.76
N HIS A 13 2.59 -2.95 -6.92
CA HIS A 13 2.10 -1.63 -7.33
C HIS A 13 1.93 -1.59 -8.85
N ASP A 14 1.26 -0.56 -9.39
CA ASP A 14 1.23 -0.35 -10.83
C ASP A 14 2.59 0.14 -11.38
N LEU A 15 2.76 -0.03 -12.69
CA LEU A 15 3.85 0.55 -13.45
C LEU A 15 3.30 1.66 -14.35
N SER A 16 3.51 2.91 -13.97
CA SER A 16 3.16 4.09 -14.76
C SER A 16 4.35 4.60 -15.58
N GLY A 17 4.21 4.68 -16.92
CA GLY A 17 5.28 5.09 -17.83
C GLY A 17 5.72 6.56 -17.69
N LEU A 18 4.78 7.45 -17.38
CA LEU A 18 5.04 8.86 -17.05
C LEU A 18 4.46 9.21 -15.67
N GLY A 19 5.22 9.98 -14.89
CA GLY A 19 4.92 10.28 -13.49
C GLY A 19 5.87 9.55 -12.54
N LYS A 20 5.97 10.04 -11.30
CA LYS A 20 6.83 9.47 -10.25
C LYS A 20 5.97 8.83 -9.15
N VAL A 21 5.32 7.72 -9.51
CA VAL A 21 4.38 7.01 -8.63
C VAL A 21 4.68 5.51 -8.65
N SER A 22 4.18 4.79 -7.64
CA SER A 22 4.12 3.33 -7.68
C SER A 22 5.49 2.68 -7.95
N LEU A 23 5.62 1.72 -8.88
CA LEU A 23 6.89 1.04 -9.12
C LEU A 23 8.02 1.97 -9.57
N THR A 24 7.74 3.03 -10.34
CA THR A 24 8.79 3.97 -10.79
C THR A 24 9.32 4.84 -9.66
N ALA A 25 8.58 4.97 -8.56
CA ALA A 25 9.05 5.59 -7.32
C ALA A 25 9.70 4.56 -6.37
N ALA A 26 9.05 3.42 -6.15
CA ALA A 26 9.48 2.41 -5.18
C ALA A 26 10.81 1.74 -5.57
N ILE A 27 10.98 1.38 -6.84
CA ILE A 27 12.20 0.70 -7.33
C ILE A 27 13.47 1.51 -7.04
N PRO A 28 13.62 2.78 -7.48
CA PRO A 28 14.85 3.52 -7.25
C PRO A 28 15.11 3.81 -5.77
N ILE A 29 14.08 4.10 -4.98
CA ILE A 29 14.23 4.38 -3.53
C ILE A 29 14.75 3.13 -2.81
N LEU A 30 14.04 2.01 -2.93
CA LEU A 30 14.42 0.78 -2.22
C LEU A 30 15.75 0.21 -2.73
N SER A 31 16.03 0.30 -4.03
CA SER A 31 17.31 -0.13 -4.60
C SER A 31 18.46 0.72 -4.07
N SER A 32 18.28 2.04 -3.95
CA SER A 32 19.30 2.93 -3.36
C SER A 32 19.57 2.65 -1.88
N MET A 33 18.57 2.10 -1.18
CA MET A 33 18.68 1.65 0.21
C MET A 33 19.29 0.23 0.35
N GLY A 34 19.68 -0.40 -0.77
CA GLY A 34 20.35 -1.71 -0.76
C GLY A 34 19.41 -2.92 -0.78
N PHE A 35 18.13 -2.74 -1.11
CA PHE A 35 17.18 -3.84 -1.26
C PHE A 35 17.05 -4.29 -2.71
N GLN A 36 16.89 -5.59 -2.93
CA GLN A 36 16.42 -6.10 -4.21
C GLN A 36 14.91 -5.91 -4.30
N VAL A 37 14.45 -5.14 -5.28
CA VAL A 37 13.02 -4.96 -5.54
C VAL A 37 12.55 -6.01 -6.55
N CYS A 38 11.57 -6.81 -6.15
CA CYS A 38 10.91 -7.83 -6.96
C CYS A 38 9.50 -7.32 -7.32
N PRO A 39 9.31 -6.70 -8.49
CA PRO A 39 8.03 -6.10 -8.85
C PRO A 39 6.98 -7.17 -9.18
N LEU A 40 5.80 -7.03 -8.60
CA LEU A 40 4.57 -7.72 -9.00
C LEU A 40 3.59 -6.65 -9.52
N PRO A 41 3.63 -6.31 -10.81
CA PRO A 41 2.89 -5.18 -11.33
C PRO A 41 1.37 -5.45 -11.34
N THR A 42 0.59 -4.51 -10.81
CA THR A 42 -0.88 -4.64 -10.70
C THR A 42 -1.61 -4.12 -11.93
N ALA A 43 -1.03 -3.12 -12.58
CA ALA A 43 -1.46 -2.57 -13.85
C ALA A 43 -0.25 -1.96 -14.58
N LEU A 44 -0.36 -1.83 -15.90
CA LEU A 44 0.54 -1.01 -16.70
C LEU A 44 -0.22 0.24 -17.16
N LEU A 45 0.35 1.42 -16.96
CA LEU A 45 -0.23 2.67 -17.40
C LEU A 45 0.71 3.45 -18.31
N SER A 46 0.16 4.18 -19.29
CA SER A 46 0.95 5.11 -20.11
C SER A 46 1.50 6.28 -19.29
N SER A 47 0.75 6.72 -18.28
CA SER A 47 1.03 7.82 -17.36
C SER A 47 0.22 7.62 -16.08
N ASN A 48 0.54 8.34 -15.01
CA ASN A 48 -0.30 8.35 -13.82
C ASN A 48 -1.73 8.85 -14.12
N THR A 49 -2.66 8.58 -13.20
CA THR A 49 -4.10 8.84 -13.37
C THR A 49 -4.48 10.33 -13.31
N GLU A 50 -3.55 11.20 -12.93
CA GLU A 50 -3.73 12.66 -12.91
C GLU A 50 -3.58 13.28 -14.31
N ILE A 51 -2.97 12.57 -15.27
CA ILE A 51 -2.78 13.03 -16.64
C ILE A 51 -3.95 12.57 -17.51
N GLU A 52 -4.62 13.52 -18.17
CA GLU A 52 -5.77 13.24 -19.04
C GLU A 52 -5.38 12.33 -20.22
N GLY A 53 -6.29 11.42 -20.59
CA GLY A 53 -6.10 10.52 -21.74
C GLY A 53 -5.21 9.30 -21.49
N TYR A 54 -4.83 9.04 -20.23
CA TYR A 54 -4.04 7.87 -19.86
C TYR A 54 -4.68 6.55 -20.35
N LYS A 55 -3.83 5.56 -20.62
CA LYS A 55 -4.23 4.18 -20.91
C LYS A 55 -3.88 3.30 -19.73
N ILE A 56 -4.77 2.38 -19.39
CA ILE A 56 -4.59 1.38 -18.33
C ILE A 56 -4.74 -0.01 -18.91
N PHE A 57 -3.83 -0.90 -18.53
CA PHE A 57 -3.86 -2.31 -18.84
C PHE A 57 -3.89 -3.08 -17.52
N ASP A 58 -4.99 -3.79 -17.28
CA ASP A 58 -5.16 -4.63 -16.08
C ASP A 58 -4.25 -5.86 -16.18
N LEU A 59 -3.48 -6.13 -15.12
CA LEU A 59 -2.55 -7.25 -15.03
C LEU A 59 -2.99 -8.32 -14.04
N THR A 60 -4.26 -8.33 -13.61
CA THR A 60 -4.82 -9.27 -12.61
C THR A 60 -4.48 -10.73 -12.91
N ASP A 61 -4.65 -11.20 -14.14
CA ASP A 61 -4.32 -12.60 -14.49
C ASP A 61 -2.81 -12.85 -14.59
N SER A 62 -2.05 -11.87 -15.06
CA SER A 62 -0.59 -11.91 -15.08
C SER A 62 -0.02 -12.01 -13.66
N MET A 63 -0.61 -11.34 -12.68
CA MET A 63 -0.22 -11.46 -11.26
C MET A 63 -0.29 -12.91 -10.81
N LYS A 64 -1.38 -13.62 -11.10
CA LYS A 64 -1.55 -15.04 -10.72
C LYS A 64 -0.45 -15.90 -11.35
N ALA A 65 -0.18 -15.72 -12.65
CA ALA A 65 0.84 -16.49 -13.35
C ALA A 65 2.25 -16.24 -12.78
N ILE A 66 2.59 -14.99 -12.47
CA ILE A 66 3.87 -14.63 -11.83
C ILE A 66 3.98 -15.26 -10.44
N ILE A 67 2.91 -15.17 -9.64
CA ILE A 67 2.86 -15.74 -8.30
C ILE A 67 3.09 -17.25 -8.34
N GLU A 68 2.40 -17.99 -9.21
CA GLU A 68 2.58 -19.44 -9.32
C GLU A 68 4.02 -19.81 -9.69
N HIS A 69 4.65 -19.06 -10.60
CA HIS A 69 6.06 -19.26 -10.91
C HIS A 69 6.98 -18.94 -9.72
N TRP A 70 6.72 -17.85 -8.98
CA TRP A 70 7.50 -17.54 -7.77
C TRP A 70 7.37 -18.63 -6.69
N LYS A 71 6.23 -19.30 -6.59
CA LYS A 71 6.07 -20.47 -5.70
C LYS A 71 6.98 -21.62 -6.10
N THR A 72 7.20 -21.87 -7.41
CA THR A 72 8.10 -22.96 -7.86
C THR A 72 9.57 -22.64 -7.63
N LEU A 73 9.93 -21.36 -7.52
CA LEU A 73 11.29 -20.92 -7.21
C LEU A 73 11.63 -20.95 -5.71
N ASP A 74 10.66 -21.25 -4.84
CA ASP A 74 10.78 -21.18 -3.38
C ASP A 74 11.42 -19.85 -2.91
N VAL A 75 10.97 -18.75 -3.52
CA VAL A 75 11.54 -17.42 -3.22
C VAL A 75 11.11 -16.96 -1.84
N TYR A 76 12.10 -16.47 -1.07
CA TYR A 76 11.87 -15.78 0.19
C TYR A 76 11.86 -14.27 0.01
N PHE A 77 10.83 -13.60 0.57
CA PHE A 77 10.73 -12.15 0.65
C PHE A 77 10.90 -11.67 2.10
N ASP A 78 11.84 -10.77 2.30
CA ASP A 78 12.07 -10.08 3.58
C ASP A 78 10.97 -9.06 3.86
N ALA A 79 10.39 -8.47 2.81
CA ALA A 79 9.23 -7.61 2.93
C ALA A 79 8.26 -7.76 1.76
N ILE A 80 6.99 -7.50 2.04
CA ILE A 80 5.91 -7.36 1.07
C ILE A 80 5.41 -5.93 1.19
N TYR A 81 5.47 -5.17 0.10
CA TYR A 81 5.00 -3.80 0.04
C TYR A 81 3.91 -3.69 -1.01
N SER A 82 2.68 -3.43 -0.59
CA SER A 82 1.54 -3.23 -1.48
C SER A 82 1.10 -1.77 -1.50
N GLY A 83 0.73 -1.26 -2.67
CA GLY A 83 0.09 0.04 -2.83
C GLY A 83 -1.15 -0.05 -3.70
N PHE A 84 -1.23 0.76 -4.77
CA PHE A 84 -2.38 0.84 -5.66
C PHE A 84 -2.80 -0.53 -6.24
N LEU A 85 -4.07 -0.88 -6.00
CA LEU A 85 -4.75 -2.06 -6.56
C LEU A 85 -5.91 -1.60 -7.43
N GLY A 86 -5.98 -2.13 -8.66
CA GLY A 86 -6.93 -1.70 -9.67
C GLY A 86 -8.33 -2.30 -9.55
N SER A 87 -8.49 -3.39 -8.80
CA SER A 87 -9.78 -4.10 -8.71
C SER A 87 -9.91 -4.98 -7.46
N PRO A 88 -11.14 -5.34 -7.03
CA PRO A 88 -11.35 -6.21 -5.86
C PRO A 88 -10.67 -7.58 -5.98
N PRO A 89 -10.66 -8.27 -7.15
CA PRO A 89 -9.92 -9.51 -7.32
C PRO A 89 -8.42 -9.38 -7.00
N GLN A 90 -7.80 -8.23 -7.24
CA GLN A 90 -6.40 -8.01 -6.89
C GLN A 90 -6.19 -8.01 -5.37
N ILE A 91 -7.16 -7.53 -4.58
CA ILE A 91 -7.07 -7.59 -3.12
C ILE A 91 -7.02 -9.05 -2.64
N ASP A 92 -7.85 -9.93 -3.19
CA ASP A 92 -7.81 -11.35 -2.85
C ASP A 92 -6.53 -12.04 -3.31
N ILE A 93 -5.99 -11.66 -4.47
CA ILE A 93 -4.68 -12.13 -4.93
C ILE A 93 -3.58 -11.70 -3.94
N VAL A 94 -3.58 -10.45 -3.48
CA VAL A 94 -2.60 -9.95 -2.51
C VAL A 94 -2.77 -10.62 -1.14
N LYS A 95 -4.00 -10.86 -0.67
CA LYS A 95 -4.26 -11.65 0.55
C LYS A 95 -3.68 -13.05 0.43
N GLY A 96 -3.92 -13.74 -0.69
CA GLY A 96 -3.35 -15.06 -0.98
C GLY A 96 -1.81 -15.02 -1.07
N PHE A 97 -1.26 -13.96 -1.66
CA PHE A 97 0.19 -13.74 -1.73
C PHE A 97 0.81 -13.61 -0.34
N ILE A 98 0.28 -12.72 0.49
CA ILE A 98 0.74 -12.52 1.88
C ILE A 98 0.60 -13.83 2.64
N SER A 99 -0.54 -14.52 2.57
CA SER A 99 -0.75 -15.78 3.26
C SER A 99 0.26 -16.87 2.87
N HIS A 100 0.75 -16.87 1.63
CA HIS A 100 1.68 -17.89 1.15
C HIS A 100 3.14 -17.53 1.46
N PHE A 101 3.56 -16.30 1.15
CA PHE A 101 4.96 -15.89 1.21
C PHE A 101 5.38 -15.31 2.57
N ARG A 102 4.44 -14.85 3.40
CA ARG A 102 4.77 -14.31 4.73
C ARG A 102 5.38 -15.40 5.61
N LYS A 103 6.53 -15.09 6.20
CA LYS A 103 7.15 -15.85 7.29
C LYS A 103 7.19 -14.98 8.56
N LYS A 104 7.69 -15.54 9.66
CA LYS A 104 7.74 -14.89 10.97
C LYS A 104 8.41 -13.50 10.93
N ASP A 105 9.48 -13.37 10.14
CA ASP A 105 10.29 -12.15 10.07
C ASP A 105 10.02 -11.32 8.81
N THR A 106 9.00 -11.67 8.02
CA THR A 106 8.58 -10.89 6.85
C THR A 106 7.83 -9.64 7.30
N LEU A 107 8.30 -8.47 6.88
CA LEU A 107 7.61 -7.20 7.09
C LEU A 107 6.51 -7.01 6.03
N VAL A 108 5.26 -6.84 6.45
CA VAL A 108 4.15 -6.52 5.54
C VAL A 108 3.76 -5.05 5.66
N VAL A 109 3.99 -4.28 4.59
CA VAL A 109 3.63 -2.87 4.47
C VAL A 109 2.49 -2.73 3.46
N ILE A 110 1.39 -2.09 3.87
CA ILE A 110 0.26 -1.84 2.99
C ILE A 110 -0.03 -0.35 2.97
N ASP A 111 0.16 0.27 1.81
CA ASP A 111 -0.30 1.62 1.51
C ASP A 111 -1.73 1.51 0.95
N PRO A 112 -2.77 1.87 1.72
CA PRO A 112 -4.15 1.61 1.35
C PRO A 112 -4.67 2.69 0.39
N VAL A 113 -4.09 2.72 -0.82
CA VAL A 113 -4.36 3.74 -1.85
C VAL A 113 -5.83 3.71 -2.26
N LEU A 114 -6.64 4.61 -1.69
CA LEU A 114 -8.08 4.72 -1.96
C LEU A 114 -8.46 6.10 -2.49
N GLY A 115 -7.67 7.13 -2.22
CA GLY A 115 -7.97 8.49 -2.63
C GLY A 115 -7.19 9.53 -1.85
N ASP A 116 -7.30 10.80 -2.25
CA ASP A 116 -6.60 11.90 -1.60
C ASP A 116 -7.49 13.16 -1.59
N ASN A 117 -7.14 14.12 -0.73
CA ASN A 117 -7.81 15.42 -0.61
C ASN A 117 -9.34 15.32 -0.40
N GLY A 118 -9.79 14.32 0.36
CA GLY A 118 -11.20 14.10 0.69
C GLY A 118 -12.03 13.43 -0.39
N LYS A 119 -11.41 12.99 -1.49
CA LYS A 119 -12.07 12.30 -2.61
C LYS A 119 -11.45 10.94 -2.84
N LEU A 120 -12.29 9.91 -2.96
CA LEU A 120 -11.89 8.60 -3.43
C LEU A 120 -11.57 8.64 -4.92
N TYR A 121 -10.60 7.84 -5.36
CA TYR A 121 -10.36 7.66 -6.79
C TYR A 121 -11.56 6.99 -7.46
N SER A 122 -11.76 7.25 -8.76
CA SER A 122 -12.93 6.76 -9.50
C SER A 122 -13.06 5.23 -9.52
N SER A 123 -11.94 4.51 -9.37
CA SER A 123 -11.89 3.05 -9.28
C SER A 123 -12.25 2.48 -7.89
N MET A 124 -12.42 3.32 -6.85
CA MET A 124 -12.52 2.92 -5.45
C MET A 124 -13.97 2.97 -4.94
N ASN A 125 -14.76 1.97 -5.32
CA ASN A 125 -16.14 1.81 -4.87
C ASN A 125 -16.23 1.23 -3.43
N GLU A 126 -17.45 1.14 -2.88
CA GLU A 126 -17.67 0.60 -1.53
C GLU A 126 -17.10 -0.80 -1.32
N ASN A 127 -17.13 -1.65 -2.36
CA ASN A 127 -16.56 -2.98 -2.29
C ASN A 127 -15.03 -2.95 -2.18
N MET A 128 -14.36 -2.04 -2.90
CA MET A 128 -12.91 -1.82 -2.76
C MET A 128 -12.53 -1.38 -1.34
N ILE A 129 -13.29 -0.45 -0.76
CA ILE A 129 -13.05 0.02 0.62
C ILE A 129 -13.21 -1.13 1.61
N LYS A 130 -14.28 -1.93 1.46
CA LYS A 130 -14.54 -3.10 2.30
C LYS A 130 -13.40 -4.10 2.22
N GLU A 131 -12.98 -4.47 1.02
CA GLU A 131 -11.88 -5.41 0.83
C GLU A 131 -10.54 -4.85 1.31
N MET A 132 -10.29 -3.54 1.13
CA MET A 132 -9.09 -2.89 1.68
C MET A 132 -9.08 -2.94 3.22
N LYS A 133 -10.22 -2.74 3.89
CA LYS A 133 -10.34 -2.92 5.34
C LYS A 133 -9.99 -4.33 5.79
N HIS A 134 -10.27 -5.35 4.98
CA HIS A 134 -9.86 -6.72 5.26
C HIS A 134 -8.36 -6.95 4.99
N LEU A 135 -7.82 -6.35 3.93
CA LEU A 135 -6.41 -6.48 3.56
C LEU A 135 -5.48 -5.89 4.64
N ILE A 136 -5.81 -4.72 5.19
CA ILE A 136 -4.97 -4.06 6.21
C ILE A 136 -4.81 -4.89 7.49
N LEU A 137 -5.73 -5.82 7.79
CA LEU A 137 -5.62 -6.72 8.96
C LEU A 137 -4.39 -7.63 8.87
N SER A 138 -3.88 -7.85 7.65
CA SER A 138 -2.70 -8.68 7.39
C SER A 138 -1.40 -7.88 7.38
N ALA A 139 -1.44 -6.57 7.62
CA ALA A 139 -0.28 -5.69 7.58
C ALA A 139 0.40 -5.57 8.96
N ASP A 140 1.71 -5.36 8.96
CA ASP A 140 2.44 -4.89 10.14
C ASP A 140 2.46 -3.36 10.20
N VAL A 141 2.58 -2.73 9.02
CA VAL A 141 2.61 -1.28 8.84
C VAL A 141 1.58 -0.87 7.80
N ILE A 142 0.81 0.17 8.09
CA ILE A 142 -0.01 0.84 7.08
C ILE A 142 0.30 2.34 7.00
N THR A 143 0.15 2.92 5.80
CA THR A 143 0.52 4.32 5.51
C THR A 143 -0.62 5.20 4.98
N PRO A 144 -1.86 5.13 5.52
CA PRO A 144 -2.98 5.89 4.97
C PRO A 144 -2.76 7.40 5.04
N ASN A 145 -3.23 8.14 4.05
CA ASN A 145 -3.50 9.57 4.21
C ASN A 145 -4.82 9.81 4.97
N VAL A 146 -5.14 11.07 5.28
CA VAL A 146 -6.38 11.40 6.04
C VAL A 146 -7.65 10.90 5.36
N THR A 147 -7.74 10.99 4.02
CA THR A 147 -8.91 10.52 3.24
C THR A 147 -9.10 9.02 3.42
N GLU A 148 -8.00 8.27 3.28
CA GLU A 148 -7.97 6.81 3.39
C GLU A 148 -8.26 6.36 4.82
N ALA A 149 -7.64 6.99 5.81
CA ALA A 149 -7.88 6.69 7.22
C ALA A 149 -9.35 6.89 7.61
N CYS A 150 -9.98 7.96 7.13
CA CYS A 150 -11.41 8.20 7.31
C CYS A 150 -12.25 7.11 6.63
N ALA A 151 -11.95 6.75 5.38
CA ALA A 151 -12.67 5.70 4.64
C ALA A 151 -12.55 4.31 5.31
N LEU A 152 -11.35 3.97 5.82
CA LEU A 152 -11.09 2.71 6.52
C LEU A 152 -11.81 2.60 7.87
N LEU A 153 -12.20 3.73 8.47
CA LEU A 153 -12.92 3.80 9.75
C LEU A 153 -14.39 4.19 9.62
N ASP A 154 -14.91 4.37 8.40
CA ASP A 154 -16.26 4.88 8.14
C ASP A 154 -16.53 6.24 8.81
N LEU A 155 -15.50 7.09 8.85
CA LEU A 155 -15.58 8.44 9.42
C LEU A 155 -15.76 9.49 8.32
N PRO A 156 -16.53 10.56 8.57
CA PRO A 156 -16.59 11.69 7.65
C PRO A 156 -15.23 12.38 7.56
N TYR A 157 -14.80 12.67 6.32
CA TYR A 157 -13.56 13.40 6.07
C TYR A 157 -13.60 14.82 6.69
N LYS A 158 -12.49 15.22 7.29
CA LYS A 158 -12.28 16.61 7.75
C LYS A 158 -10.89 17.07 7.32
N ALA A 159 -10.84 18.21 6.64
CA ALA A 159 -9.59 18.79 6.15
C ALA A 159 -8.64 19.23 7.27
N LYS A 160 -9.18 19.62 8.42
CA LYS A 160 -8.42 19.96 9.63
C LYS A 160 -8.82 19.00 10.75
N LEU A 161 -7.84 18.34 11.35
CA LEU A 161 -8.04 17.44 12.48
C LEU A 161 -7.32 17.97 13.72
N GLU A 162 -8.00 17.86 14.86
CA GLU A 162 -7.38 18.07 16.16
C GLU A 162 -6.50 16.88 16.52
N GLU A 163 -5.47 17.13 17.33
CA GLU A 163 -4.52 16.10 17.75
C GLU A 163 -5.19 14.91 18.46
N LYS A 164 -6.24 15.18 19.25
CA LYS A 164 -7.02 14.13 19.91
C LYS A 164 -7.68 13.20 18.89
N THR A 165 -8.27 13.76 17.83
CA THR A 165 -8.90 13.00 16.74
C THR A 165 -7.87 12.21 15.95
N ILE A 166 -6.69 12.80 15.68
CA ILE A 166 -5.57 12.12 15.02
C ILE A 166 -5.14 10.87 15.82
N LYS A 167 -4.92 11.02 17.14
CA LYS A 167 -4.56 9.89 18.02
C LYS A 167 -5.64 8.82 18.05
N TYR A 168 -6.91 9.22 18.10
CA TYR A 168 -8.04 8.29 18.03
C TYR A 168 -8.07 7.49 16.73
N ILE A 169 -7.91 8.14 15.58
CA ILE A 169 -7.88 7.48 14.26
C ILE A 169 -6.72 6.49 14.19
N LEU A 170 -5.52 6.93 14.55
CA LEU A 170 -4.32 6.09 14.53
C LEU A 170 -4.48 4.84 15.41
N LYS A 171 -4.96 5.03 16.65
CA LYS A 171 -5.21 3.91 17.57
C LYS A 171 -6.30 2.97 17.05
N SER A 172 -7.41 3.51 16.56
CA SER A 172 -8.52 2.71 16.02
C SER A 172 -8.12 1.87 14.80
N LEU A 173 -7.19 2.37 13.97
CA LEU A 173 -6.62 1.60 12.87
C LEU A 173 -5.66 0.52 13.37
N SER A 174 -4.83 0.84 14.36
CA SER A 174 -3.90 -0.12 14.95
C SER A 174 -4.64 -1.27 15.65
N ASP A 175 -5.73 -0.99 16.35
CA ASP A 175 -6.58 -1.97 17.04
C ASP A 175 -7.22 -3.00 16.08
N LYS A 176 -7.21 -2.73 14.76
CA LYS A 176 -7.68 -3.69 13.75
C LYS A 176 -6.62 -4.74 13.38
N GLY A 177 -5.34 -4.51 13.66
CA GLY A 177 -4.27 -5.46 13.31
C GLY A 177 -2.88 -4.84 13.15
N PRO A 178 -2.72 -3.77 12.34
CA PRO A 178 -1.42 -3.15 12.13
C PRO A 178 -0.77 -2.66 13.42
N LYS A 179 0.47 -3.09 13.66
CA LYS A 179 1.25 -2.62 14.82
C LYS A 179 1.68 -1.17 14.65
N THR A 180 1.93 -0.74 13.42
CA THR A 180 2.32 0.64 13.10
C THR A 180 1.36 1.24 12.09
N VAL A 181 0.89 2.44 12.39
CA VAL A 181 0.03 3.25 11.51
C VAL A 181 0.71 4.59 11.30
N ILE A 182 1.00 4.93 10.05
CA ILE A 182 1.62 6.20 9.66
C ILE A 182 0.58 6.99 8.88
N MET A 183 -0.01 8.01 9.51
CA MET A 183 -0.97 8.87 8.83
C MET A 183 -0.29 10.06 8.17
N THR A 184 -0.44 10.17 6.84
CA THR A 184 0.18 11.21 6.01
C THR A 184 -0.82 12.32 5.63
N ASN A 185 -0.34 13.42 5.04
CA ASN A 185 -1.15 14.57 4.59
C ASN A 185 -2.05 15.19 5.67
N VAL A 186 -1.61 15.20 6.94
CA VAL A 186 -2.38 15.75 8.05
C VAL A 186 -2.21 17.27 8.12
N ASN A 187 -3.29 18.03 7.98
CA ASN A 187 -3.27 19.48 8.21
C ASN A 187 -3.75 19.80 9.64
N LYS A 188 -2.81 20.14 10.51
CA LYS A 188 -3.09 20.83 11.78
C LYS A 188 -3.14 22.33 11.47
N SER A 189 -4.26 22.99 11.78
CA SER A 189 -4.50 24.45 11.66
C SER A 189 -3.34 25.32 11.11
N ASP A 190 -3.56 25.96 9.96
CA ASP A 190 -2.74 26.99 9.30
C ASP A 190 -1.24 26.69 9.09
N LYS A 191 -0.78 25.45 9.33
CA LYS A 191 0.56 24.97 9.00
C LYS A 191 0.53 23.97 7.84
N LYS A 192 1.68 23.87 7.12
CA LYS A 192 1.94 22.93 6.02
C LYS A 192 1.63 21.48 6.42
N ARG A 193 1.27 20.63 5.45
CA ARG A 193 0.98 19.18 5.60
C ARG A 193 2.02 18.48 6.50
N GLN A 194 1.58 17.68 7.46
CA GLN A 194 2.39 16.98 8.46
C GLN A 194 2.15 15.45 8.40
N THR A 195 3.07 14.66 8.96
CA THR A 195 2.96 13.19 9.10
C THR A 195 2.92 12.82 10.58
N PHE A 196 2.00 11.94 10.97
CA PHE A 196 1.87 11.43 12.34
C PHE A 196 2.02 9.92 12.36
N VAL A 197 2.65 9.39 13.42
CA VAL A 197 2.93 7.96 13.57
C VAL A 197 2.37 7.47 14.89
N TYR A 198 1.71 6.32 14.86
CA TYR A 198 1.43 5.49 16.02
C TYR A 198 2.13 4.14 15.83
N ALA A 199 2.85 3.70 16.86
CA ALA A 199 3.49 2.40 16.91
C ALA A 199 3.16 1.75 18.25
N ASP A 200 2.47 0.61 18.21
CA ASP A 200 2.21 -0.24 19.37
C ASP A 200 3.49 -1.04 19.66
N SER A 201 4.04 -0.85 20.87
CA SER A 201 5.27 -1.49 21.33
C SER A 201 5.05 -2.90 21.88
#